data_AF-A0A9X8VN05-F1
#
_entry.id   AF-A0A9X8VN05-F1
#
_cell.length_a   1.000
_cell.length_b   1.000
_cell.length_c   1.000
_cell.angle_alpha   90.00
_cell.angle_beta   90.00
_cell.angle_gamma   90.00
#
_symmetry.space_group_name_H-M   'P 1'
#
loop_
_entity.id
_entity.type
_entity.pdbx_description
1 polymer ?
#
loop_
_entity_poly.entity_id
_entity_poly.type
_entity_poly.pdbx_seq_one_letter_code
_entity_poly.pdbx_strand_id
1 'polypeptide(L)'
;MNEKNLSSISDSEWEVMRIVWTLGETNTKQILNELQAKKDWTDSTIKTLIRRLVQKGWLNAKQDGRRYIYTATVNQTEMMYNEAKTLLNRMCDMHKGEVILKLLEDSPVSKGDLMKMKKEISQKEKTAPEMVPCNCLKTGSTIC
;
A
#
# COMPACT_ATOMS: atom_id res chain seq x y z
N MET A 1 -16.78 15.79 -4.03
CA MET A 1 -15.52 15.33 -3.41
C MET A 1 -14.73 14.66 -4.52
N ASN A 2 -13.60 15.24 -4.91
CA ASN A 2 -12.89 14.85 -6.13
C ASN A 2 -12.34 13.43 -6.01
N GLU A 3 -12.85 12.52 -6.82
CA GLU A 3 -12.22 11.26 -7.17
C GLU A 3 -10.87 11.58 -7.83
N LYS A 4 -9.82 11.75 -7.02
CA LYS A 4 -8.45 11.76 -7.52
C LYS A 4 -8.21 10.38 -8.11
N ASN A 5 -8.07 10.32 -9.43
CA ASN A 5 -7.68 9.14 -10.22
C ASN A 5 -6.84 8.17 -9.39
N LEU A 6 -7.46 7.08 -8.94
CA LEU A 6 -6.81 5.95 -8.27
C LEU A 6 -6.07 5.10 -9.32
N SER A 7 -5.18 5.73 -10.09
CA SER A 7 -4.19 4.97 -10.83
C SER A 7 -3.37 4.21 -9.80
N SER A 8 -3.30 2.88 -9.89
CA SER A 8 -2.47 2.09 -8.99
C SER A 8 -1.05 2.65 -8.99
N ILE A 9 -0.47 2.72 -7.80
CA ILE A 9 0.94 3.05 -7.64
C ILE A 9 1.80 1.93 -8.22
N SER A 10 2.80 2.29 -9.02
CA SER A 10 3.78 1.30 -9.47
C SER A 10 4.75 0.95 -8.34
N ASP A 11 5.35 -0.24 -8.39
CA ASP A 11 6.36 -0.67 -7.42
C ASP A 11 7.50 0.35 -7.28
N SER A 12 7.91 0.97 -8.39
CA SER A 12 8.97 1.98 -8.37
C SER A 12 8.55 3.29 -7.69
N GLU A 13 7.30 3.72 -7.90
CA GLU A 13 6.73 4.88 -7.21
C GLU A 13 6.53 4.59 -5.71
N TRP A 14 6.20 3.35 -5.35
CA TRP A 14 6.06 2.90 -3.97
C TRP A 14 7.37 3.07 -3.19
N GLU A 15 8.50 2.70 -3.80
CA GLU A 15 9.83 2.87 -3.21
C GLU A 15 10.12 4.33 -2.83
N VAL A 16 9.77 5.28 -3.71
CA VAL A 16 9.92 6.72 -3.42
C VAL A 16 8.99 7.13 -2.28
N MET A 17 7.72 6.71 -2.31
CA MET A 17 6.76 7.05 -1.26
C MET A 17 7.17 6.51 0.12
N ARG A 18 7.75 5.31 0.22
CA ARG A 18 8.29 4.77 1.48
C ARG A 18 9.32 5.69 2.12
N ILE A 19 10.21 6.26 1.32
CA ILE A 19 11.20 7.22 1.81
C ILE A 19 10.53 8.52 2.26
N VAL A 20 9.61 9.07 1.46
CA VAL A 20 8.93 10.32 1.80
C VAL A 20 8.09 10.16 3.07
N TRP A 21 7.34 9.07 3.24
CA TRP A 21 6.58 8.80 4.46
C TRP A 21 7.48 8.64 5.68
N THR A 22 8.63 7.99 5.52
CA THR A 22 9.60 7.77 6.62
C THR A 22 10.24 9.08 7.08
N LEU A 23 10.59 9.96 6.13
CA LEU A 23 11.27 11.23 6.43
C LEU A 23 10.29 12.37 6.75
N GLY A 24 9.02 12.26 6.38
CA GLY A 24 7.99 13.29 6.56
C GLY A 24 8.15 14.45 5.58
N GLU A 25 9.19 15.26 5.77
CA GLU A 25 9.62 16.31 4.84
C GLU A 25 11.00 15.98 4.28
N THR A 26 11.15 15.98 2.95
CA THR A 26 12.40 15.58 2.31
C THR A 26 12.67 16.35 1.02
N ASN A 27 13.88 16.28 0.49
CA ASN A 27 14.25 16.90 -0.79
C ASN A 27 14.80 15.89 -1.78
N THR A 28 14.96 16.30 -3.05
CA THR A 28 15.45 15.42 -4.13
C THR A 28 16.76 14.72 -3.76
N LYS A 29 17.71 15.41 -3.12
CA LYS A 29 19.03 14.85 -2.77
C LYS A 29 18.90 13.72 -1.74
N GLN A 30 18.04 13.89 -0.73
CA GLN A 30 17.81 12.85 0.27
C GLN A 30 17.15 11.62 -0.36
N ILE A 31 16.13 11.81 -1.21
CA ILE A 31 15.47 10.71 -1.92
C ILE A 31 16.48 9.96 -2.81
N LEU A 32 17.33 10.69 -3.55
CA LEU A 32 18.38 10.09 -4.39
C LEU A 32 19.33 9.23 -3.57
N ASN A 33 19.88 9.77 -2.49
CA ASN A 33 20.82 9.05 -1.63
C ASN A 33 20.22 7.75 -1.08
N GLU A 34 18.97 7.80 -0.59
CA GLU A 34 18.30 6.63 -0.01
C GLU A 34 17.99 5.54 -1.05
N LEU A 35 17.57 5.93 -2.26
CA LEU A 35 17.26 4.97 -3.32
C LEU A 35 18.52 4.38 -3.93
N GLN A 36 19.54 5.20 -4.20
CA GLN A 36 20.81 4.75 -4.80
C GLN A 36 21.60 3.84 -3.87
N ALA A 37 21.42 3.96 -2.55
CA ALA A 37 22.00 3.02 -1.59
C ALA A 37 21.39 1.60 -1.68
N LYS A 38 20.21 1.44 -2.29
CA LYS A 38 19.44 0.18 -2.29
C LYS A 38 19.09 -0.33 -3.69
N LYS A 39 19.17 0.53 -4.72
CA LYS A 39 18.74 0.28 -6.10
C LYS A 39 19.73 0.95 -7.06
N ASP A 40 19.99 0.31 -8.20
CA ASP A 40 20.84 0.86 -9.25
C ASP A 40 20.06 1.81 -10.18
N TRP A 41 19.45 2.85 -9.60
CA TRP A 41 18.64 3.82 -10.34
C TRP A 41 19.40 5.13 -10.59
N THR A 42 19.33 5.61 -11.83
CA THR A 42 19.89 6.91 -12.20
C THR A 42 19.11 8.07 -11.56
N ASP A 43 19.79 9.21 -11.41
CA ASP A 43 19.18 10.47 -11.02
C ASP A 43 17.93 10.83 -11.85
N SER A 44 17.99 10.60 -13.16
CA SER A 44 16.90 10.90 -14.08
C SER A 44 15.67 10.03 -13.81
N THR A 45 15.89 8.75 -13.52
CA THR A 45 14.82 7.80 -13.16
C THR A 45 14.10 8.27 -11.90
N ILE A 46 14.84 8.59 -10.85
CA ILE A 46 14.27 9.01 -9.56
C ILE A 46 13.53 10.35 -9.69
N LYS A 47 14.12 11.33 -10.38
CA LYS A 47 13.46 12.62 -10.67
C LYS A 47 12.17 12.43 -11.47
N THR A 48 12.16 11.49 -12.42
CA THR A 48 10.94 11.13 -13.17
C THR A 48 9.86 10.56 -12.27
N LEU A 49 10.20 9.65 -11.36
CA LEU A 49 9.25 9.07 -10.41
C LEU A 49 8.67 10.14 -9.47
N ILE A 50 9.51 11.02 -8.91
CA ILE A 50 9.06 12.14 -8.08
C ILE A 50 8.09 13.04 -8.87
N ARG A 51 8.42 13.38 -10.12
CA ARG A 51 7.54 14.20 -10.98
C ARG A 51 6.19 13.52 -11.20
N ARG A 52 6.15 12.22 -11.47
CA ARG A 52 4.91 11.46 -11.66
C ARG A 52 4.07 11.46 -10.38
N LEU A 53 4.69 11.27 -9.22
CA LEU A 53 4.01 11.30 -7.93
C LEU A 53 3.39 12.67 -7.61
N VAL A 54 4.09 13.76 -7.97
CA VAL A 54 3.56 15.13 -7.86
C VAL A 54 2.39 15.34 -8.83
N GLN A 55 2.49 14.86 -10.08
CA GLN A 55 1.41 14.93 -11.07
C GLN A 55 0.16 14.15 -10.64
N LYS A 56 0.35 12.98 -10.02
CA LYS A 56 -0.73 12.19 -9.39
C LYS A 56 -1.30 12.87 -8.13
N GLY A 57 -0.62 13.89 -7.62
CA GLY A 57 -1.02 14.61 -6.42
C GLY A 57 -0.87 13.81 -5.14
N TRP A 58 0.05 12.83 -5.12
CA TRP A 58 0.45 12.04 -3.94
C TRP A 58 1.65 12.65 -3.20
N LEU A 59 2.40 13.50 -3.89
CA LEU A 59 3.39 14.38 -3.29
C LEU A 59 3.01 15.84 -3.52
N ASN A 60 3.16 16.65 -2.49
CA ASN A 60 3.23 18.09 -2.62
C ASN A 60 4.69 18.47 -2.87
N ALA A 61 4.91 19.50 -3.69
CA ALA A 61 6.24 20.05 -3.95
C ALA A 61 6.23 21.54 -3.64
N LYS A 62 6.94 21.94 -2.58
CA LYS A 62 7.09 23.34 -2.19
C LYS A 62 8.48 23.82 -2.53
N GLN A 63 8.57 24.95 -3.22
CA GLN A 63 9.87 25.57 -3.50
C GLN A 63 10.43 26.20 -2.22
N ASP A 64 11.69 25.89 -1.92
CA ASP A 64 12.46 26.45 -0.82
C ASP A 64 13.83 26.90 -1.33
N GLY A 65 13.93 28.18 -1.66
CA GLY A 65 15.07 28.77 -2.36
C GLY A 65 15.34 28.08 -3.70
N ARG A 66 16.49 27.41 -3.80
CA ARG A 66 16.93 26.66 -5.01
C ARG A 66 16.56 25.18 -4.98
N ARG A 67 15.87 24.71 -3.94
CA ARG A 67 15.50 23.30 -3.76
C ARG A 67 13.98 23.15 -3.70
N TYR A 68 13.52 21.92 -3.87
CA TYR A 68 12.14 21.55 -3.59
C TYR A 68 12.09 20.67 -2.35
N ILE A 69 11.12 20.97 -1.49
CA ILE A 69 10.72 20.14 -0.36
C ILE A 69 9.46 19.37 -0.76
N TYR A 70 9.48 18.07 -0.51
CA TYR A 70 8.41 17.14 -0.81
C TYR A 70 7.79 16.61 0.47
N THR A 71 6.47 16.56 0.50
CA THR A 71 5.68 15.94 1.57
C THR A 71 4.59 15.07 0.98
N ALA A 72 4.29 13.95 1.63
CA ALA A 72 3.19 13.09 1.22
C ALA A 72 1.84 13.77 1.47
N THR A 73 0.95 13.69 0.50
CA THR A 73 -0.44 14.18 0.61
C THR A 73 -1.44 13.06 0.89
N VAL A 74 -0.95 11.83 0.96
CA VAL A 74 -1.73 10.60 1.18
C VAL A 74 -1.20 9.88 2.41
N ASN A 75 -2.11 9.31 3.20
CA ASN A 75 -1.75 8.52 4.38
C ASN A 75 -1.16 7.17 3.96
N GLN A 76 -0.02 6.81 4.56
CA GLN A 76 0.69 5.56 4.25
C GLN A 76 -0.17 4.32 4.49
N THR A 77 -0.76 4.19 5.68
CA THR A 77 -1.55 3.02 6.07
C THR A 77 -2.83 2.91 5.24
N GLU A 78 -3.49 4.02 4.94
CA GLU A 78 -4.67 4.03 4.09
C GLU A 78 -4.35 3.60 2.66
N MET A 79 -3.23 4.07 2.10
CA MET A 79 -2.78 3.67 0.77
C MET A 79 -2.43 2.18 0.72
N MET A 80 -1.70 1.68 1.74
CA MET A 80 -1.42 0.25 1.93
C MET A 80 -2.68 -0.59 2.01
N TYR A 81 -3.66 -0.15 2.79
CA TYR A 81 -4.94 -0.82 2.93
C TYR A 81 -5.70 -0.88 1.60
N ASN A 82 -5.75 0.22 0.83
CA ASN A 82 -6.46 0.25 -0.44
C ASN A 82 -5.82 -0.67 -1.50
N GLU A 83 -4.49 -0.72 -1.57
CA GLU A 83 -3.78 -1.65 -2.46
C GLU A 83 -4.00 -3.12 -2.03
N ALA A 84 -3.84 -3.41 -0.74
CA ALA A 84 -4.08 -4.76 -0.20
C ALA A 84 -5.53 -5.23 -0.40
N LYS A 85 -6.49 -4.32 -0.19
CA LYS A 85 -7.92 -4.58 -0.43
C LYS A 85 -8.19 -4.83 -1.91
N THR A 86 -7.57 -4.06 -2.80
CA THR A 86 -7.70 -4.26 -4.25
C THR A 86 -7.16 -5.63 -4.67
N LEU A 87 -6.01 -6.03 -4.12
CA LEU A 87 -5.43 -7.35 -4.34
C LEU A 87 -6.36 -8.46 -3.82
N LEU A 88 -6.83 -8.36 -2.57
CA LEU A 88 -7.78 -9.31 -1.98
C LEU A 88 -9.06 -9.41 -2.81
N ASN A 89 -9.59 -8.30 -3.33
CA ASN A 89 -10.81 -8.29 -4.14
C ASN A 89 -10.66 -9.03 -5.47
N ARG A 90 -9.43 -9.23 -5.97
CA ARG A 90 -9.16 -10.00 -7.19
C ARG A 90 -9.05 -11.51 -6.92
N MET A 91 -9.02 -11.94 -5.66
CA MET A 91 -8.94 -13.35 -5.26
C MET A 91 -10.32 -13.98 -5.14
N CYS A 92 -10.37 -15.31 -5.30
CA CYS A 92 -11.52 -16.12 -4.92
C CYS A 92 -11.86 -15.93 -3.44
N ASP A 93 -13.12 -15.61 -3.13
CA ASP A 93 -13.59 -15.38 -1.76
C ASP A 93 -13.32 -16.58 -0.83
N MET A 94 -13.38 -17.81 -1.36
CA MET A 94 -13.17 -19.04 -0.60
C MET A 94 -11.74 -19.22 -0.08
N HIS A 95 -10.73 -18.70 -0.78
CA HIS A 95 -9.32 -18.84 -0.38
C HIS A 95 -8.80 -17.65 0.44
N LYS A 96 -9.58 -16.56 0.60
CA LYS A 96 -9.11 -15.35 1.30
C LYS A 96 -8.69 -15.64 2.74
N GLY A 97 -9.43 -16.49 3.44
CA GLY A 97 -9.10 -16.88 4.82
C GLY A 97 -7.72 -17.53 4.91
N GLU A 98 -7.43 -18.51 4.04
CA GLU A 98 -6.14 -19.20 4.01
C GLU A 98 -4.99 -18.26 3.66
N VAL A 99 -5.18 -17.36 2.68
CA VAL A 99 -4.17 -16.35 2.31
C VAL A 99 -3.85 -15.43 3.48
N ILE A 100 -4.87 -14.94 4.21
CA ILE A 100 -4.67 -14.07 5.37
C ILE A 100 -3.90 -14.80 6.48
N LEU A 101 -4.20 -16.09 6.71
CA LEU A 101 -3.48 -16.89 7.70
C LEU A 101 -1.99 -17.04 7.35
N LYS A 102 -1.67 -17.40 6.10
CA LYS A 102 -0.28 -17.51 5.65
C LYS A 102 0.47 -16.18 5.75
N LEU A 103 -0.18 -15.07 5.37
CA LEU A 103 0.42 -13.74 5.53
C LEU A 103 0.68 -13.37 6.99
N LEU A 104 -0.20 -13.78 7.92
CA LEU A 104 0.01 -13.56 9.35
C LEU A 104 1.21 -14.35 9.89
N GLU A 105 1.42 -15.57 9.41
CA GLU A 105 2.57 -16.42 9.77
C GLU A 105 3.90 -15.82 9.29
N ASP A 106 3.93 -15.28 8.07
CA ASP A 106 5.15 -14.75 7.44
C ASP A 106 5.49 -13.30 7.84
N SER A 107 4.54 -12.56 8.43
CA SER A 107 4.69 -11.13 8.67
C SER A 107 5.19 -10.77 10.08
N PRO A 108 6.05 -9.76 10.23
CA PRO A 108 6.32 -9.19 11.54
C PRO A 108 5.09 -8.44 12.07
N VAL A 109 4.46 -8.97 13.12
CA VAL A 109 3.27 -8.36 13.76
C VAL A 109 3.52 -8.15 15.25
N SER A 110 3.19 -6.97 15.76
CA SER A 110 3.40 -6.64 17.17
C SER A 110 2.39 -7.39 18.07
N LYS A 111 2.77 -7.62 19.34
CA LYS A 111 1.84 -8.19 20.34
C LYS A 111 0.55 -7.36 20.48
N GLY A 112 0.67 -6.03 20.41
CA GLY A 112 -0.47 -5.13 20.49
C GLY A 112 -1.43 -5.28 19.30
N ASP A 113 -0.88 -5.46 18.10
CA ASP A 113 -1.70 -5.69 16.91
C ASP A 113 -2.32 -7.08 16.90
N LEU A 114 -1.63 -8.11 17.38
CA LEU A 114 -2.22 -9.43 17.61
C LEU A 114 -3.41 -9.38 18.58
N MET A 115 -3.34 -8.56 19.64
CA MET A 115 -4.49 -8.37 20.55
C MET A 115 -5.67 -7.70 19.85
N LYS A 116 -5.43 -6.68 19.02
CA LYS A 116 -6.49 -6.04 18.22
C LYS A 116 -7.09 -7.04 17.23
N MET A 117 -6.26 -7.83 16.55
CA MET A 117 -6.73 -8.87 15.62
C MET A 117 -7.60 -9.90 16.33
N LYS A 118 -7.20 -10.40 17.51
CA LYS A 118 -8.04 -11.32 18.32
C LYS A 118 -9.41 -10.72 18.63
N LYS A 119 -9.45 -9.45 19.01
CA LYS A 119 -10.72 -8.74 19.26
C LYS A 119 -11.60 -8.69 18.01
N GLU A 120 -11.02 -8.36 16.85
CA GLU A 120 -11.76 -8.32 15.58
C GLU A 120 -12.25 -9.71 15.14
N ILE A 121 -11.43 -10.75 15.31
CA ILE A 121 -11.81 -12.15 15.04
C ILE A 121 -13.04 -12.53 15.88
N SER A 122 -13.03 -12.27 17.19
CA SER A 122 -14.18 -12.58 18.06
C SER A 122 -15.45 -11.79 17.70
N GLN A 123 -15.34 -10.62 17.08
CA GLN A 123 -16.53 -9.92 16.55
C GLN A 123 -16.98 -10.54 15.23
N LYS A 124 -16.05 -10.89 14.34
CA LYS A 124 -16.35 -11.44 13.03
C LYS A 124 -17.00 -12.82 13.11
N GLU A 125 -16.56 -13.67 14.04
CA GLU A 125 -17.09 -15.02 14.30
C GLU A 125 -18.62 -15.01 14.52
N LYS A 126 -19.18 -13.95 15.12
CA LYS A 126 -20.63 -13.82 15.35
C LYS A 126 -21.47 -13.77 14.07
N THR A 127 -20.85 -13.44 12.95
CA THR A 127 -21.52 -13.20 11.65
C THR A 127 -20.91 -13.98 10.50
N ALA A 128 -19.81 -14.69 10.74
CA ALA A 128 -19.10 -15.43 9.71
C ALA A 128 -19.90 -16.70 9.35
N PRO A 129 -20.03 -17.05 8.06
CA PRO A 129 -20.61 -18.32 7.66
C PRO A 129 -19.62 -19.47 7.94
N GLU A 130 -20.13 -20.70 8.05
CA GLU A 130 -19.31 -21.93 8.13
C GLU A 130 -18.40 -22.09 6.91
N MET A 131 -18.87 -21.66 5.73
CA MET A 131 -18.09 -21.68 4.49
C MET A 131 -18.39 -20.42 3.66
N VAL A 132 -17.34 -19.80 3.14
CA VAL A 132 -17.45 -18.70 2.18
C VAL A 132 -17.55 -19.30 0.77
N PRO A 133 -18.63 -19.02 0.01
CA PRO A 133 -18.78 -19.60 -1.33
C PRO A 133 -17.75 -19.04 -2.31
N CYS A 134 -17.37 -19.85 -3.32
CA CYS A 134 -16.56 -19.35 -4.42
C CYS A 134 -17.34 -18.33 -5.25
N ASN A 135 -16.69 -17.21 -5.60
CA ASN A 135 -17.26 -16.11 -6.38
C ASN A 135 -16.66 -16.00 -7.79
N CYS A 136 -15.87 -16.98 -8.22
CA CYS A 136 -15.18 -16.94 -9.51
C CYS A 136 -16.10 -17.12 -10.73
N LEU A 137 -17.22 -17.82 -10.56
CA LEU A 137 -18.19 -18.11 -11.63
C LEU A 137 -19.59 -17.65 -11.21
N LYS A 138 -20.41 -17.24 -12.20
CA LYS A 138 -21.80 -16.78 -11.98
C LYS A 138 -22.70 -17.88 -11.39
N THR A 139 -22.48 -19.11 -11.81
CA THR A 139 -23.09 -20.30 -11.22
C THR A 139 -22.14 -20.78 -10.13
N GLY A 140 -22.44 -20.47 -8.87
CA GLY A 140 -21.59 -20.78 -7.73
C GLY A 140 -21.15 -22.24 -7.73
N SER A 141 -19.92 -22.48 -8.17
CA SER A 141 -19.25 -23.77 -8.06
C SER A 141 -18.73 -23.91 -6.63
N THR A 142 -18.87 -25.09 -6.04
CA THR A 142 -18.30 -25.40 -4.72
C THR A 142 -16.86 -25.92 -4.81
N ILE A 143 -16.31 -26.00 -6.03
CA ILE A 143 -14.95 -26.47 -6.28
C ILE A 143 -14.11 -25.25 -6.70
N CYS A 144 -13.42 -24.70 -5.71
CA CYS A 144 -12.25 -23.85 -5.78
C CYS A 144 -11.27 -24.46 -4.73
#